data_AF-A0A6J7XQG1-F1
#
_entry.id   AF-A0A6J7XQG1-F1
#
_cell.length_a   1.000
_cell.length_b   1.000
_cell.length_c   1.000
_cell.angle_alpha   90.00
_cell.angle_beta   90.00
_cell.angle_gamma   90.00
#
_symmetry.space_group_name_H-M   'P 1'
#
loop_
_entity.id
_entity.type
_entity.pdbx_description
1 polymer ?
#
loop_
_entity_poly.entity_id
_entity_poly.type
_entity_poly.pdbx_seq_one_letter_code
_entity_poly.pdbx_strand_id
1 'polypeptide(L)'
;MKTDTPFAARLQLTLIWLLGLCLLLLAQSFSYTVYVWGFRALLVLVPLQVAVGNIKPEWGAARSIKKILLYLAIVAAVFALSIAVTPFLVNLGRV
;
A
#
# COMPACT_ATOMS: atom_id res chain seq x y z
N MET A 1 6.98 31.57 9.82
CA MET A 1 5.92 30.63 10.24
C MET A 1 6.47 29.22 10.14
N LYS A 2 6.59 28.49 11.25
CA LYS A 2 7.06 27.10 11.24
C LYS A 2 5.86 26.22 10.87
N THR A 3 5.63 26.04 9.57
CA THR A 3 4.67 25.09 9.05
C THR A 3 5.25 23.69 9.25
N ASP A 4 5.14 23.17 10.47
CA ASP A 4 5.40 21.75 10.73
C ASP A 4 4.42 20.97 9.87
N THR A 5 4.91 20.45 8.74
CA THR A 5 4.10 19.65 7.82
C THR A 5 3.48 18.50 8.61
N PRO A 6 2.14 18.35 8.58
CA PRO A 6 1.46 17.33 9.35
C PRO A 6 2.05 15.94 9.10
N PHE A 7 2.08 15.11 10.15
CA PHE A 7 2.66 13.75 10.08
C PHE A 7 2.10 12.93 8.92
N ALA A 8 0.78 12.96 8.71
CA ALA A 8 0.13 12.22 7.63
C ALA A 8 0.62 12.67 6.24
N ALA A 9 0.72 13.99 6.01
CA ALA A 9 1.22 14.54 4.75
C ALA A 9 2.67 14.09 4.47
N ARG A 10 3.53 14.14 5.50
CA ARG A 10 4.92 13.68 5.38
C ARG A 10 4.99 12.19 5.06
N LEU A 11 4.21 11.37 5.76
CA LEU A 11 4.15 9.92 5.54
C LEU A 11 3.67 9.57 4.12
N GLN A 12 2.62 10.25 3.64
CA GLN A 12 2.11 10.08 2.28
C GLN A 12 3.19 10.40 1.24
N LEU A 13 3.85 11.55 1.39
CA LEU A 13 4.91 11.96 0.46
C LEU A 13 6.08 10.98 0.48
N THR A 14 6.52 10.53 1.66
CA THR A 14 7.59 9.53 1.77
C THR A 14 7.23 8.22 1.08
N LEU A 15 6.00 7.73 1.25
CA LEU A 15 5.58 6.49 0.58
C LEU A 15 5.50 6.64 -0.93
N ILE A 16 5.03 7.79 -1.44
CA ILE A 16 5.02 8.07 -2.89
C ILE A 16 6.44 8.02 -3.45
N TRP A 17 7.41 8.66 -2.79
CA TRP A 17 8.81 8.62 -3.22
C TRP A 17 9.41 7.22 -3.18
N LEU A 18 9.13 6.44 -2.11
CA LEU A 18 9.59 5.06 -2.01
C LEU A 18 8.98 4.17 -3.11
N LEU A 19 7.70 4.35 -3.44
CA LEU A 19 7.05 3.65 -4.54
C LEU A 19 7.69 4.02 -5.87
N GLY A 20 7.95 5.31 -6.12
CA GLY A 20 8.68 5.78 -7.30
C GLY A 20 10.06 5.13 -7.41
N LEU A 21 10.81 5.06 -6.32
CA LEU A 21 12.10 4.36 -6.29
C LEU A 21 11.94 2.87 -6.62
N CYS A 22 10.95 2.18 -6.05
CA CYS A 22 10.74 0.77 -6.35
C CYS A 22 10.39 0.52 -7.83
N LEU A 23 9.64 1.42 -8.47
CA LEU A 23 9.39 1.36 -9.91
C LEU A 23 10.69 1.50 -10.72
N LEU A 24 11.60 2.39 -10.31
CA LEU A 24 12.92 2.51 -10.95
C LEU A 24 13.76 1.23 -10.78
N LEU A 25 13.73 0.61 -9.59
CA LEU A 25 14.42 -0.66 -9.34
C LEU A 25 13.85 -1.83 -10.15
N LEU A 26 12.56 -1.78 -10.48
CA LEU A 26 11.91 -2.74 -11.39
C LEU A 26 12.26 -2.49 -12.86
N ALA A 27 12.31 -1.22 -13.27
CA ALA A 27 12.47 -0.83 -14.67
C ALA A 27 13.88 -1.08 -15.20
N GLN A 28 14.89 -1.09 -14.32
CA GLN A 28 16.25 -1.38 -14.73
C GLN A 28 16.42 -2.84 -15.18
N SER A 29 17.29 -3.07 -16.17
CA SER A 29 17.55 -4.39 -16.77
C SER A 29 18.90 -5.00 -16.38
N PHE A 30 19.71 -4.31 -15.56
CA PHE A 30 21.09 -4.71 -15.28
C PHE A 30 21.21 -5.77 -14.18
N SER A 31 20.25 -5.88 -13.26
CA SER A 31 20.34 -6.82 -12.14
C SER A 31 18.99 -7.43 -11.77
N TYR A 32 18.91 -8.76 -11.86
CA TYR A 32 17.78 -9.53 -11.35
C TYR A 32 17.61 -9.39 -9.84
N THR A 33 18.71 -9.33 -9.08
CA THR A 33 18.66 -9.15 -7.62
C THR A 33 18.01 -7.83 -7.24
N VAL A 34 18.38 -6.73 -7.91
CA VAL A 34 17.77 -5.41 -7.67
C VAL A 34 16.29 -5.40 -8.03
N TYR A 35 15.94 -6.03 -9.16
CA TYR A 35 14.55 -6.22 -9.55
C TYR A 35 13.74 -6.94 -8.46
N VAL A 36 14.24 -8.05 -7.93
CA VAL A 36 13.56 -8.84 -6.89
C VAL A 36 13.37 -8.02 -5.62
N TRP A 37 14.36 -7.22 -5.22
CA TRP A 37 14.23 -6.33 -4.06
C TRP A 37 13.17 -5.25 -4.28
N GLY A 38 13.17 -4.59 -5.44
CA GLY A 38 12.13 -3.62 -5.80
C GLY A 38 10.74 -4.24 -5.80
N PHE A 39 10.61 -5.46 -6.33
CA PHE A 39 9.34 -6.17 -6.40
C PHE A 39 8.82 -6.58 -5.02
N ARG A 40 9.70 -7.11 -4.16
CA ARG A 40 9.36 -7.44 -2.77
C ARG A 40 8.95 -6.20 -1.97
N ALA A 41 9.62 -5.07 -2.18
CA ALA A 41 9.26 -3.81 -1.54
C ALA A 41 7.87 -3.32 -2.01
N LEU A 42 7.56 -3.40 -3.31
CA LEU A 42 6.23 -3.05 -3.83
C LEU A 42 5.10 -3.88 -3.20
N LEU A 43 5.32 -5.19 -3.00
CA LEU A 43 4.33 -6.05 -2.35
C LEU A 43 3.91 -5.56 -0.96
N VAL A 44 4.79 -4.86 -0.24
CA VAL A 44 4.49 -4.31 1.09
C VAL A 44 4.02 -2.86 1.02
N LEU A 45 4.70 -2.03 0.22
CA LEU A 45 4.43 -0.59 0.15
C LEU A 45 3.09 -0.28 -0.53
N VAL A 46 2.66 -1.07 -1.51
CA VAL A 46 1.39 -0.82 -2.21
C VAL A 46 0.18 -1.01 -1.28
N PRO A 47 0.01 -2.13 -0.54
CA PRO A 47 -1.05 -2.25 0.44
C PRO A 47 -1.00 -1.16 1.52
N LEU A 48 0.20 -0.82 1.99
CA LEU A 48 0.38 0.27 2.95
C LEU A 48 -0.08 1.61 2.37
N GLN A 49 0.24 1.88 1.11
CA GLN A 49 -0.17 3.11 0.42
C GLN A 49 -1.68 3.17 0.18
N VAL A 50 -2.37 2.04 -0.01
CA VAL A 50 -3.83 2.05 -0.06
C VAL A 50 -4.39 2.61 1.24
N ALA A 51 -3.88 2.20 2.40
CA ALA A 51 -4.34 2.75 3.67
C ALA A 51 -3.88 4.21 3.89
N VAL A 52 -2.61 4.51 3.64
CA VAL A 52 -2.06 5.85 3.89
C VAL A 52 -2.60 6.89 2.92
N GLY A 53 -2.88 6.54 1.66
CA GLY A 53 -3.52 7.43 0.69
C GLY A 53 -4.96 7.81 1.04
N ASN A 54 -5.61 7.07 1.95
CA ASN A 54 -7.00 7.30 2.38
C ASN A 54 -7.12 8.10 3.69
N ILE A 55 -6.01 8.46 4.35
CA ILE A 55 -6.06 9.33 5.53
C ILE A 55 -6.04 10.81 5.12
N LYS A 56 -6.60 11.67 5.96
CA LYS A 56 -6.51 13.11 5.71
C LYS A 56 -5.13 13.64 6.08
N PRO A 57 -4.49 14.45 5.21
CA PRO A 57 -3.12 14.93 5.42
C PRO A 57 -2.99 15.80 6.67
N GLU A 58 -4.04 16.50 7.11
CA GLU A 58 -4.06 17.34 8.30
C GLU A 58 -4.10 16.57 9.64
N TRP A 59 -4.19 15.24 9.61
CA TRP A 59 -4.25 14.44 10.84
C TRP A 59 -2.89 14.30 11.54
N GLY A 60 -2.90 14.47 12.86
CA GLY A 60 -1.77 14.16 13.73
C GLY A 60 -1.47 12.65 13.82
N ALA A 61 -0.28 12.31 14.30
CA ALA A 61 0.28 10.95 14.21
C ALA A 61 -0.62 9.84 14.81
N ALA A 62 -1.14 10.02 16.02
CA ALA A 62 -1.95 9.00 16.69
C ALA A 62 -3.26 8.68 15.92
N ARG A 63 -3.95 9.72 15.43
CA ARG A 63 -5.17 9.56 14.63
C ARG A 63 -4.89 8.88 13.29
N SER A 64 -3.79 9.27 12.65
CA SER A 64 -3.33 8.71 11.39
C SER A 64 -3.03 7.22 11.53
N ILE A 65 -2.25 6.80 12.52
CA ILE A 65 -1.90 5.39 12.75
C ILE A 65 -3.16 4.55 13.00
N LYS A 66 -4.07 5.00 13.87
CA LYS A 66 -5.31 4.28 14.16
C LYS A 66 -6.16 4.05 12.90
N LYS A 67 -6.21 5.04 12.01
CA LYS A 67 -6.98 4.96 10.76
C LYS A 67 -6.29 4.14 9.69
N ILE A 68 -4.96 4.21 9.58
CA ILE A 68 -4.16 3.32 8.71
C ILE A 68 -4.43 1.87 9.07
N LEU A 69 -4.35 1.51 10.36
CA LEU A 69 -4.62 0.14 10.83
C LEU A 69 -6.05 -0.31 10.49
N LEU A 70 -7.04 0.56 10.67
CA LEU A 70 -8.43 0.26 10.30
C LEU A 70 -8.55 0.01 8.79
N TYR A 71 -7.95 0.84 7.95
CA TYR A 71 -8.01 0.69 6.50
C TYR A 71 -7.28 -0.56 6.01
N LEU A 72 -6.13 -0.90 6.61
CA LEU A 72 -5.42 -2.15 6.34
C LEU A 72 -6.26 -3.37 6.72
N ALA A 73 -6.96 -3.32 7.86
CA ALA A 73 -7.87 -4.39 8.27
C ALA A 73 -9.03 -4.56 7.27
N ILE A 74 -9.59 -3.47 6.76
CA ILE A 74 -10.63 -3.51 5.72
C ILE A 74 -10.07 -4.13 4.44
N VAL A 75 -8.88 -3.70 3.98
CA VAL A 75 -8.23 -4.28 2.80
C VAL A 75 -8.02 -5.78 2.99
N ALA A 76 -7.44 -6.20 4.12
CA ALA A 76 -7.22 -7.61 4.42
C ALA A 76 -8.53 -8.42 4.42
N ALA A 77 -9.60 -7.87 4.99
CA ALA A 77 -10.92 -8.51 4.99
C ALA A 77 -11.49 -8.68 3.57
N VAL A 78 -11.35 -7.66 2.71
CA VAL A 78 -11.79 -7.73 1.31
C VAL A 78 -10.99 -8.77 0.53
N PHE A 79 -9.68 -8.86 0.74
CA PHE A 79 -8.85 -9.90 0.12
C PHE A 79 -9.23 -11.30 0.61
N ALA A 80 -9.40 -11.49 1.91
CA ALA A 80 -9.83 -12.77 2.48
C ALA A 80 -11.20 -13.20 1.95
N LEU A 81 -12.16 -12.27 1.89
CA LEU A 81 -13.48 -12.54 1.31
C LEU A 81 -13.39 -12.89 -0.17
N SER A 82 -12.61 -12.13 -0.95
CA SER A 82 -12.39 -12.40 -2.38
C SER A 82 -11.82 -13.80 -2.60
N ILE A 83 -10.81 -14.20 -1.82
CA ILE A 83 -10.21 -15.54 -1.88
C ILE A 83 -11.25 -16.62 -1.52
N ALA A 84 -12.06 -16.39 -0.49
CA ALA A 84 -13.09 -17.34 -0.08
C ALA A 84 -14.21 -17.50 -1.11
N VAL A 85 -14.60 -16.41 -1.79
CA VAL A 85 -15.68 -16.40 -2.78
C VAL A 85 -15.23 -16.92 -4.15
N THR A 86 -13.96 -16.75 -4.51
CA THR A 86 -13.39 -17.19 -5.80
C THR A 86 -13.74 -18.64 -6.19
N PRO A 87 -13.56 -19.69 -5.36
CA PRO A 87 -13.88 -21.06 -5.76
C PRO A 87 -15.37 -21.25 -6.07
N PHE A 88 -16.27 -20.59 -5.34
CA PHE A 88 -17.70 -20.65 -5.61
C PHE A 88 -18.03 -20.06 -6.99
N LEU A 89 -17.47 -18.89 -7.30
CA LEU A 89 -17.65 -18.23 -8.61
C LEU A 89 -17.09 -19.07 -9.76
N VAL A 90 -15.91 -19.67 -9.59
CA VAL A 90 -15.29 -20.55 -10.59
C VAL A 90 -16.17 -21.78 -10.86
N ASN A 91 -16.78 -22.36 -9.84
CA ASN A 91 -17.66 -23.51 -10.00
C ASN A 91 -19.01 -23.16 -10.66
N LEU A 92 -19.53 -21.94 -10.45
CA LEU A 92 -20.73 -21.47 -11.16
C LEU A 92 -20.50 -21.30 -12.67
N GLY A 93 -19.28 -20.93 -13.08
CA GLY A 93 -18.91 -20.78 -14.48
C GLY A 93 -18.57 -22.09 -15.21
N ARG A 94 -18.55 -23.23 -14.50
CA ARG A 94 -18.26 -24.57 -15.04
C ARG A 94 -19.50 -25.27 -15.61
N VAL A 95 -20.49 -24.50 -16.09
CA VAL A 95 -21.67 -25.02 -16.78
C VAL A 95 -21.30 -25.60 -18.15
#